data_AF-A0A924V0N9-F1
#
_entry.id   AF-A0A924V0N9-F1
#
_cell.length_a   1.000
_cell.length_b   1.000
_cell.length_c   1.000
_cell.angle_alpha   90.00
_cell.angle_beta   90.00
_cell.angle_gamma   90.00
#
_symmetry.space_group_name_H-M   'P 1'
#
loop_
_entity.id
_entity.type
_entity.pdbx_description
1 polymer ?
#
loop_
_entity_poly.entity_id
_entity_poly.type
_entity_poly.pdbx_seq_one_letter_code
_entity_poly.pdbx_strand_id
1 'polypeptide(L)'
;MDNGKSLDILGVKPIADSINVVVKGGVDGASSFLSRICLPAAEEFGLLLRDKVSAWRAQNAVNIASKAKTLLDGKLKQVISAHPRIAYSIIENGSWAEDDFMQNFWAGLLASSCTKDGRDESNLIFINLLSLLTKHQAKLIMHICENASIYKSQAGFIYADQLSIEAEKLFNITDISDFHQLDRELDHLRSVELI
;
A
#
# COMPACT_ATOMS: atom_id res chain seq x y z
N MET A 1 48.17 -17.86 -21.42
CA MET A 1 47.00 -17.09 -21.89
C MET A 1 46.09 -16.93 -20.69
N ASP A 2 45.88 -15.66 -20.34
CA ASP A 2 45.38 -15.19 -19.07
C ASP A 2 43.84 -15.13 -19.02
N ASN A 3 43.35 -15.02 -17.78
CA ASN A 3 42.10 -14.45 -17.31
C ASN A 3 40.79 -15.24 -17.28
N GLY A 4 40.32 -15.42 -16.04
CA GLY A 4 38.97 -15.85 -15.68
C GLY A 4 38.74 -16.07 -14.18
N LYS A 5 39.75 -15.91 -13.31
CA LYS A 5 39.53 -15.83 -11.86
C LYS A 5 39.15 -14.39 -11.48
N SER A 6 37.90 -14.05 -11.75
CA SER A 6 37.26 -12.87 -11.16
C SER A 6 37.29 -13.02 -9.64
N LEU A 7 38.15 -12.22 -9.02
CA LEU A 7 38.32 -12.09 -7.58
C LEU A 7 37.03 -11.51 -6.99
N ASP A 8 36.20 -12.36 -6.38
CA ASP A 8 35.18 -11.93 -5.43
C ASP A 8 35.88 -11.50 -4.14
N ILE A 9 36.53 -10.34 -4.20
CA ILE A 9 37.48 -9.84 -3.20
C ILE A 9 36.78 -9.29 -1.95
N LEU A 10 35.45 -9.17 -2.00
CA LEU A 10 34.61 -8.58 -0.94
C LEU A 10 33.51 -9.53 -0.43
N GLY A 11 33.48 -10.80 -0.87
CA GLY A 11 32.47 -11.77 -0.43
C GLY A 11 31.05 -11.34 -0.80
N VAL A 12 30.87 -10.68 -1.93
CA VAL A 12 29.60 -10.05 -2.33
C VAL A 12 28.70 -11.04 -3.06
N LYS A 13 29.26 -12.10 -3.70
CA LYS A 13 28.43 -13.11 -4.38
C LYS A 13 27.52 -13.88 -3.43
N PRO A 14 27.99 -14.39 -2.26
CA PRO A 14 27.10 -15.07 -1.31
C PRO A 14 25.98 -14.15 -0.80
N ILE A 15 26.26 -12.86 -0.64
CA ILE A 15 25.28 -11.85 -0.21
C ILE A 15 24.26 -11.61 -1.32
N ALA A 16 24.71 -11.43 -2.57
CA ALA A 16 23.83 -11.27 -3.73
C ALA A 16 22.96 -12.50 -3.98
N ASP A 17 23.52 -13.72 -3.85
CA ASP A 17 22.78 -14.97 -4.01
C ASP A 17 21.75 -15.17 -2.89
N SER A 18 22.10 -14.78 -1.65
CA SER A 18 21.16 -14.81 -0.52
C SER A 18 20.04 -13.78 -0.70
N ILE A 19 20.36 -12.57 -1.19
CA ILE A 19 19.37 -11.55 -1.55
C ILE A 19 18.46 -12.08 -2.66
N ASN A 20 19.02 -12.69 -3.71
CA ASN A 20 18.24 -13.26 -4.81
C ASN A 20 17.31 -14.40 -4.34
N VAL A 21 17.76 -15.27 -3.44
CA VAL A 21 16.94 -16.35 -2.87
C VAL A 21 15.84 -15.82 -1.96
N VAL A 22 16.13 -14.82 -1.12
CA VAL A 22 15.14 -14.17 -0.23
C VAL A 22 14.10 -13.40 -1.05
N VAL A 23 14.55 -12.64 -2.05
CA VAL A 23 13.67 -11.94 -3.02
C VAL A 23 12.79 -12.94 -3.74
N LYS A 24 13.37 -14.04 -4.25
CA LYS A 24 12.61 -15.09 -4.95
C LYS A 24 11.57 -15.77 -4.04
N GLY A 25 11.93 -16.11 -2.80
CA GLY A 25 11.00 -16.71 -1.83
C GLY A 25 9.85 -15.76 -1.43
N GLY A 26 10.13 -14.46 -1.28
CA GLY A 26 9.11 -13.44 -1.02
C GLY A 26 8.16 -13.23 -2.20
N VAL A 27 8.73 -13.21 -3.42
CA VAL A 27 7.97 -13.14 -4.67
C VAL A 27 7.04 -14.35 -4.84
N ASP A 28 7.52 -15.56 -4.59
CA ASP A 28 6.72 -16.78 -4.72
C ASP A 28 5.56 -16.80 -3.71
N GLY A 29 5.79 -16.36 -2.47
CA GLY A 29 4.75 -16.27 -1.43
C GLY A 29 3.66 -15.23 -1.71
N ALA A 30 4.05 -14.05 -2.21
CA ALA A 30 3.11 -12.99 -2.58
C ALA A 30 2.35 -13.32 -3.87
N SER A 31 3.02 -13.90 -4.87
CA SER A 31 2.41 -14.38 -6.11
C SER A 31 1.35 -15.46 -5.83
N SER A 32 1.67 -16.41 -4.95
CA SER A 32 0.70 -17.43 -4.50
C SER A 32 -0.51 -16.80 -3.78
N PHE A 33 -0.28 -15.78 -2.95
CA PHE A 33 -1.36 -15.06 -2.29
C PHE A 33 -2.26 -14.32 -3.29
N LEU A 34 -1.68 -13.52 -4.19
CA LEU A 34 -2.44 -12.81 -5.23
C LEU A 34 -3.22 -13.79 -6.12
N SER A 35 -2.58 -14.88 -6.53
CA SER A 35 -3.24 -15.94 -7.32
C SER A 35 -4.46 -16.53 -6.60
N ARG A 36 -4.38 -16.65 -5.26
CA ARG A 36 -5.47 -17.19 -4.43
C ARG A 36 -6.63 -16.20 -4.26
N ILE A 37 -6.34 -14.92 -4.07
CA ILE A 37 -7.38 -13.89 -3.86
C ILE A 37 -7.93 -13.30 -5.16
N CYS A 38 -7.33 -13.63 -6.30
CA CYS A 38 -7.68 -13.12 -7.63
C CYS A 38 -7.76 -14.24 -8.69
N LEU A 39 -8.30 -15.41 -8.33
CA LEU A 39 -8.33 -16.61 -9.19
C LEU A 39 -8.69 -16.36 -10.67
N PRO A 40 -9.71 -15.55 -11.04
CA PRO A 40 -10.05 -15.30 -12.43
C PRO A 40 -9.01 -14.49 -13.22
N ALA A 41 -8.14 -13.76 -12.52
CA ALA A 41 -7.15 -12.85 -13.10
C ALA A 41 -5.71 -13.23 -12.72
N ALA A 42 -5.48 -14.38 -12.09
CA ALA A 42 -4.17 -14.79 -11.57
C ALA A 42 -3.09 -14.84 -12.67
N GLU A 43 -3.46 -15.30 -13.87
CA GLU A 43 -2.56 -15.35 -15.03
C GLU A 43 -2.16 -13.93 -15.49
N GLU A 44 -3.12 -13.01 -15.55
CA GLU A 44 -2.89 -11.59 -15.88
C GLU A 44 -2.03 -10.88 -14.84
N PHE A 45 -2.18 -11.19 -13.55
CA PHE A 45 -1.31 -10.67 -12.50
C PHE A 45 0.13 -11.19 -12.62
N GLY A 46 0.29 -12.46 -12.97
CA GLY A 46 1.61 -13.05 -13.26
C GLY A 46 2.30 -12.35 -14.43
N LEU A 47 1.54 -12.05 -15.50
CA LEU A 47 2.02 -11.28 -16.64
C LEU A 47 2.30 -9.83 -16.25
N LEU A 48 1.48 -9.16 -15.44
CA LEU A 48 1.71 -7.78 -15.01
C LEU A 48 3.00 -7.63 -14.19
N LEU A 49 3.27 -8.56 -13.28
CA LEU A 49 4.53 -8.61 -12.52
C LEU A 49 5.74 -8.90 -13.42
N ARG A 50 5.53 -9.60 -14.55
CA ARG A 50 6.57 -9.99 -15.51
C ARG A 50 6.84 -8.92 -16.57
N ASP A 51 5.81 -8.24 -17.07
CA ASP A 51 5.84 -7.49 -18.34
C ASP A 51 5.85 -5.96 -18.15
N LYS A 52 5.67 -5.41 -16.95
CA LYS A 52 5.47 -3.95 -16.81
C LYS A 52 6.24 -3.18 -15.75
N VAL A 53 7.23 -3.77 -15.08
CA VAL A 53 7.83 -3.12 -13.93
C VAL A 53 9.34 -3.34 -13.86
N SER A 54 10.08 -2.26 -13.67
CA SER A 54 11.42 -2.32 -13.08
C SER A 54 11.37 -3.22 -11.84
N ALA A 55 12.45 -3.97 -11.57
CA ALA A 55 12.50 -4.93 -10.46
C ALA A 55 12.01 -4.32 -9.11
N TRP A 56 12.20 -3.01 -8.92
CA TRP A 56 11.74 -2.29 -7.74
C TRP A 56 10.21 -2.20 -7.60
N ARG A 57 9.44 -1.93 -8.68
CA ARG A 57 7.96 -1.86 -8.58
C ARG A 57 7.36 -3.24 -8.35
N ALA A 58 7.93 -4.28 -8.96
CA ALA A 58 7.54 -5.66 -8.69
C ALA A 58 7.76 -6.00 -7.21
N GLN A 59 8.89 -5.59 -6.63
CA GLN A 59 9.17 -5.78 -5.21
C GLN A 59 8.15 -5.02 -4.32
N ASN A 60 7.78 -3.80 -4.67
CA ASN A 60 6.77 -3.04 -3.91
C ASN A 60 5.39 -3.69 -3.95
N ALA A 61 4.96 -4.17 -5.12
CA ALA A 61 3.72 -4.94 -5.26
C ALA A 61 3.72 -6.20 -4.39
N VAL A 62 4.85 -6.92 -4.37
CA VAL A 62 5.08 -8.10 -3.51
C VAL A 62 5.00 -7.73 -2.03
N ASN A 63 5.61 -6.61 -1.62
CA ASN A 63 5.58 -6.14 -0.23
C ASN A 63 4.15 -5.81 0.21
N ILE A 64 3.38 -5.09 -0.63
CA ILE A 64 1.98 -4.75 -0.37
C ILE A 64 1.13 -6.02 -0.22
N ALA A 65 1.28 -6.98 -1.14
CA ALA A 65 0.57 -8.25 -1.09
C ALA A 65 0.92 -9.07 0.16
N SER A 66 2.19 -9.09 0.55
CA SER A 66 2.67 -9.77 1.75
C SER A 66 2.09 -9.15 3.02
N LYS A 67 2.12 -7.82 3.13
CA LYS A 67 1.51 -7.07 4.25
C LYS A 67 -0.01 -7.32 4.34
N ALA A 68 -0.70 -7.30 3.20
CA ALA A 68 -2.13 -7.58 3.14
C ALA A 68 -2.45 -9.00 3.61
N LYS A 69 -1.62 -9.98 3.23
CA LYS A 69 -1.73 -11.36 3.71
C LYS A 69 -1.60 -11.42 5.24
N THR A 70 -0.62 -10.75 5.83
CA THR A 70 -0.44 -10.69 7.29
C THR A 70 -1.65 -10.08 7.98
N LEU A 71 -2.27 -9.03 7.42
CA LEU A 71 -3.51 -8.45 7.96
C LEU A 71 -4.71 -9.40 7.89
N LEU A 72 -4.66 -10.38 7.00
CA LEU A 72 -5.70 -11.41 6.84
C LEU A 72 -5.39 -12.71 7.60
N ASP A 73 -4.23 -12.80 8.27
CA ASP A 73 -3.89 -13.97 9.06
C ASP A 73 -4.96 -14.24 10.12
N GLY A 74 -5.46 -15.48 10.17
CA GLY A 74 -6.63 -15.88 10.96
C GLY A 74 -7.95 -15.92 10.17
N LYS A 75 -8.15 -15.06 9.16
CA LYS A 75 -9.30 -15.11 8.24
C LYS A 75 -9.07 -16.01 7.02
N LEU A 76 -7.80 -16.29 6.69
CA LEU A 76 -7.39 -17.17 5.57
C LEU A 76 -7.86 -18.63 5.64
N LYS A 77 -8.50 -19.03 6.76
CA LYS A 77 -9.22 -20.32 6.86
C LYS A 77 -10.49 -20.36 5.99
N GLN A 78 -11.03 -19.19 5.64
CA GLN A 78 -12.15 -19.04 4.73
C GLN A 78 -11.64 -18.68 3.33
N VAL A 79 -12.36 -19.11 2.29
CA VAL A 79 -12.12 -18.66 0.92
C VAL A 79 -12.58 -17.21 0.85
N ILE A 80 -11.63 -16.30 0.67
CA ILE A 80 -11.84 -14.87 0.48
C ILE A 80 -11.15 -14.46 -0.81
N SER A 81 -11.74 -13.50 -1.51
CA SER A 81 -11.26 -13.01 -2.79
C SER A 81 -11.48 -11.50 -2.83
N ALA A 82 -10.59 -10.78 -3.48
CA ALA A 82 -10.86 -9.39 -3.88
C ALA A 82 -11.46 -9.39 -5.27
N HIS A 83 -12.27 -8.37 -5.58
CA HIS A 83 -12.73 -8.16 -6.95
C HIS A 83 -11.51 -7.92 -7.88
N PRO A 84 -11.40 -8.58 -9.05
CA PRO A 84 -10.20 -8.48 -9.89
C PRO A 84 -9.82 -7.04 -10.25
N ARG A 85 -10.82 -6.18 -10.51
CA ARG A 85 -10.61 -4.75 -10.80
C ARG A 85 -9.96 -4.02 -9.62
N ILE A 86 -10.43 -4.28 -8.40
CA ILE A 86 -9.90 -3.69 -7.16
C ILE A 86 -8.44 -4.10 -6.98
N ALA A 87 -8.17 -5.41 -7.03
CA ALA A 87 -6.82 -5.92 -6.83
C ALA A 87 -5.85 -5.38 -7.89
N TYR A 88 -6.31 -5.28 -9.14
CA TYR A 88 -5.52 -4.73 -10.23
C TYR A 88 -5.16 -3.27 -9.95
N SER A 89 -6.16 -2.44 -9.64
CA SER A 89 -5.94 -1.02 -9.38
C SER A 89 -5.07 -0.78 -8.14
N ILE A 90 -5.18 -1.61 -7.10
CA ILE A 90 -4.31 -1.51 -5.91
C ILE A 90 -2.88 -1.86 -6.24
N ILE A 91 -2.63 -2.96 -6.96
CA ILE A 91 -1.27 -3.37 -7.30
C ILE A 91 -0.63 -2.39 -8.26
N GLU A 92 -1.37 -1.93 -9.28
CA GLU A 92 -0.85 -0.98 -10.26
C GLU A 92 -0.46 0.35 -9.60
N ASN A 93 -1.39 0.97 -8.86
CA ASN A 93 -1.13 2.26 -8.21
C ASN A 93 -0.19 2.13 -7.01
N GLY A 94 -0.40 1.13 -6.16
CA GLY A 94 0.38 0.92 -4.95
C GLY A 94 1.83 0.53 -5.21
N SER A 95 2.14 -0.12 -6.33
CA SER A 95 3.53 -0.46 -6.69
C SER A 95 4.47 0.74 -6.81
N TRP A 96 3.93 1.95 -7.00
CA TRP A 96 4.69 3.20 -7.01
C TRP A 96 5.05 3.73 -5.62
N ALA A 97 4.44 3.21 -4.55
CA ALA A 97 4.73 3.62 -3.19
C ALA A 97 6.12 3.10 -2.77
N GLU A 98 7.09 4.01 -2.64
CA GLU A 98 8.47 3.69 -2.25
C GLU A 98 8.61 3.51 -0.73
N ASP A 99 7.81 4.22 0.06
CA ASP A 99 7.90 4.18 1.52
C ASP A 99 6.99 3.13 2.15
N ASP A 100 7.48 2.56 3.27
CA ASP A 100 6.79 1.49 4.00
C ASP A 100 5.40 1.92 4.50
N PHE A 101 5.27 3.20 4.87
CA PHE A 101 4.04 3.79 5.40
C PHE A 101 2.93 3.77 4.35
N MET A 102 3.17 4.30 3.14
CA MET A 102 2.19 4.25 2.05
C MET A 102 1.88 2.81 1.61
N GLN A 103 2.88 1.92 1.60
CA GLN A 103 2.64 0.49 1.32
C GLN A 103 1.69 -0.15 2.34
N ASN A 104 1.69 0.27 3.61
CA ASN A 104 0.75 -0.22 4.62
C ASN A 104 -0.70 0.21 4.33
N PHE A 105 -0.91 1.44 3.82
CA PHE A 105 -2.24 1.90 3.40
C PHE A 105 -2.79 1.06 2.24
N TRP A 106 -1.97 0.84 1.20
CA TRP A 106 -2.34 -0.01 0.08
C TRP A 106 -2.60 -1.47 0.49
N ALA A 107 -1.80 -1.99 1.41
CA ALA A 107 -1.99 -3.34 1.96
C ALA A 107 -3.29 -3.47 2.76
N GLY A 108 -3.61 -2.48 3.59
CA GLY A 108 -4.89 -2.41 4.33
C GLY A 108 -6.09 -2.31 3.39
N LEU A 109 -5.96 -1.56 2.30
CA LEU A 109 -7.01 -1.45 1.29
C LEU A 109 -7.21 -2.78 0.54
N LEU A 110 -6.13 -3.49 0.21
CA LEU A 110 -6.23 -4.83 -0.41
C LEU A 110 -6.87 -5.84 0.55
N ALA A 111 -6.44 -5.84 1.81
CA ALA A 111 -6.95 -6.75 2.82
C ALA A 111 -8.44 -6.50 3.10
N SER A 112 -8.87 -5.25 3.24
CA SER A 112 -10.28 -4.89 3.46
C SER A 112 -11.17 -5.19 2.25
N SER A 113 -10.60 -5.24 1.04
CA SER A 113 -11.33 -5.60 -0.19
C SER A 113 -11.55 -7.10 -0.36
N CYS A 114 -10.93 -7.94 0.47
CA CYS A 114 -11.08 -9.39 0.39
C CYS A 114 -12.38 -9.83 1.10
N THR A 115 -13.40 -10.17 0.33
CA THR A 115 -14.71 -10.60 0.80
C THR A 115 -14.99 -12.06 0.44
N LYS A 116 -16.04 -12.65 1.02
CA LYS A 116 -16.39 -14.07 0.79
C LYS A 116 -16.85 -14.34 -0.65
N ASP A 117 -17.54 -13.40 -1.27
CA ASP A 117 -18.06 -13.53 -2.63
C ASP A 117 -17.13 -12.90 -3.68
N GLY A 118 -16.17 -12.06 -3.26
CA GLY A 118 -15.18 -11.43 -4.13
C GLY A 118 -15.78 -10.39 -5.08
N ARG A 119 -16.95 -9.85 -4.75
CA ARG A 119 -17.69 -8.93 -5.62
C ARG A 119 -17.78 -7.50 -5.08
N ASP A 120 -17.26 -7.27 -3.88
CA ASP A 120 -17.26 -5.95 -3.28
C ASP A 120 -16.31 -5.01 -4.02
N GLU A 121 -16.86 -3.89 -4.48
CA GLU A 121 -16.15 -2.82 -5.17
C GLU A 121 -16.22 -1.48 -4.42
N SER A 122 -16.77 -1.46 -3.20
CA SER A 122 -16.92 -0.26 -2.37
C SER A 122 -15.60 0.49 -2.17
N ASN A 123 -14.49 -0.25 -2.15
CA ASN A 123 -13.15 0.30 -1.98
C ASN A 123 -12.57 1.01 -3.21
N LEU A 124 -13.23 1.00 -4.39
CA LEU A 124 -12.76 1.76 -5.56
C LEU A 124 -12.59 3.26 -5.26
N ILE A 125 -13.50 3.81 -4.46
CA ILE A 125 -13.47 5.23 -4.10
C ILE A 125 -12.18 5.53 -3.30
N PHE A 126 -11.81 4.66 -2.37
CA PHE A 126 -10.61 4.83 -1.57
C PHE A 126 -9.31 4.61 -2.36
N ILE A 127 -9.33 3.77 -3.41
CA ILE A 127 -8.19 3.63 -4.33
C ILE A 127 -7.91 4.96 -5.01
N ASN A 128 -8.95 5.59 -5.56
CA ASN A 128 -8.81 6.88 -6.24
C ASN A 128 -8.35 7.96 -5.26
N LEU A 129 -8.94 8.05 -4.07
CA LEU A 129 -8.52 9.01 -3.04
C LEU A 129 -7.06 8.79 -2.63
N LEU A 130 -6.67 7.56 -2.28
CA LEU A 130 -5.31 7.25 -1.83
C LEU A 130 -4.27 7.54 -2.93
N SER A 131 -4.62 7.34 -4.21
CA SER A 131 -3.73 7.65 -5.34
C SER A 131 -3.43 9.14 -5.52
N LEU A 132 -4.27 10.02 -4.95
CA LEU A 132 -4.09 11.47 -5.00
C LEU A 132 -3.27 12.00 -3.81
N LEU A 133 -3.07 11.19 -2.76
CA LEU A 133 -2.44 11.66 -1.53
C LEU A 133 -0.93 11.54 -1.56
N THR A 134 -0.26 12.59 -1.07
CA THR A 134 1.13 12.50 -0.67
C THR A 134 1.26 11.72 0.65
N LYS A 135 2.48 11.24 0.94
CA LYS A 135 2.79 10.64 2.25
C LYS A 135 2.48 11.58 3.42
N HIS A 136 2.78 12.88 3.28
CA HIS A 136 2.54 13.87 4.34
C HIS A 136 1.05 14.03 4.62
N GLN A 137 0.24 14.07 3.56
CA GLN A 137 -1.22 14.12 3.67
C GLN A 137 -1.79 12.85 4.31
N ALA A 138 -1.31 11.68 3.89
CA ALA A 138 -1.74 10.41 4.48
C ALA A 138 -1.42 10.33 5.98
N LYS A 139 -0.27 10.86 6.44
CA LYS A 139 0.06 10.99 7.86
C LYS A 139 -0.91 11.91 8.61
N LEU A 140 -1.25 13.05 8.03
CA LEU A 140 -2.23 13.97 8.63
C LEU A 140 -3.61 13.33 8.74
N ILE A 141 -4.09 12.67 7.68
CA ILE A 141 -5.38 11.97 7.68
C ILE A 141 -5.39 10.85 8.73
N MET A 142 -4.30 10.07 8.84
CA MET A 142 -4.16 9.08 9.90
C MET A 142 -4.30 9.71 11.29
N HIS A 143 -3.58 10.81 11.54
CA HIS A 143 -3.67 11.53 12.80
C HIS A 143 -5.09 12.03 13.09
N ILE A 144 -5.77 12.59 12.09
CA ILE A 144 -7.16 13.05 12.23
C ILE A 144 -8.06 11.88 12.59
N CYS A 145 -8.00 10.77 11.86
CA CYS A 145 -8.83 9.58 12.13
C CYS A 145 -8.60 8.97 13.52
N GLU A 146 -7.37 9.06 14.05
CA GLU A 146 -7.02 8.53 15.38
C GLU A 146 -7.40 9.46 16.54
N ASN A 147 -7.49 10.77 16.29
CA ASN A 147 -7.65 11.79 17.34
C ASN A 147 -8.99 12.53 17.27
N ALA A 148 -9.73 12.42 16.17
CA ALA A 148 -11.06 12.97 16.03
C ALA A 148 -12.06 12.16 16.86
N SER A 149 -12.94 12.85 17.58
CA SER A 149 -14.04 12.20 18.28
C SER A 149 -15.18 11.97 17.29
N ILE A 150 -15.37 10.71 16.89
CA ILE A 150 -16.37 10.30 15.89
C ILE A 150 -17.65 9.85 16.61
N TYR A 151 -18.79 10.35 16.14
CA TYR A 151 -20.11 10.05 16.69
C TYR A 151 -21.07 9.63 15.58
N LYS A 152 -22.09 8.87 15.98
CA LYS A 152 -23.23 8.51 15.14
C LYS A 152 -24.49 9.14 15.72
N SER A 153 -25.15 10.00 14.94
CA SER A 153 -26.43 10.60 15.32
C SER A 153 -27.51 9.53 15.49
N GLN A 154 -28.63 9.89 16.13
CA GLN A 154 -29.82 9.04 16.16
C GLN A 154 -30.36 8.70 14.76
N ALA A 155 -30.18 9.60 13.79
CA ALA A 155 -30.55 9.38 12.39
C ALA A 155 -29.53 8.53 11.62
N GLY A 156 -28.41 8.15 12.22
CA GLY A 156 -27.39 7.28 11.64
C GLY A 156 -26.25 7.98 10.90
N PHE A 157 -26.26 9.32 10.82
CA PHE A 157 -25.14 10.10 10.25
C PHE A 157 -23.91 9.99 11.11
N ILE A 158 -22.76 9.79 10.46
CA ILE A 158 -21.44 9.81 11.07
C ILE A 158 -20.89 11.23 10.95
N TYR A 159 -20.42 11.79 12.05
CA TYR A 159 -19.76 13.09 12.08
C TYR A 159 -18.67 13.08 13.15
N ALA A 160 -17.77 14.05 13.08
CA ALA A 160 -16.74 14.26 14.07
C ALA A 160 -16.84 15.69 14.62
N ASP A 161 -16.40 15.88 15.86
CA ASP A 161 -16.20 17.22 16.40
C ASP A 161 -15.10 17.95 15.63
N GLN A 162 -15.16 19.29 15.64
CA GLN A 162 -14.12 20.11 15.04
C GLN A 162 -12.77 19.84 15.73
N LEU A 163 -11.80 19.36 14.97
CA LEU A 163 -10.45 19.12 15.43
C LEU A 163 -9.57 20.33 15.08
N SER A 164 -9.09 21.04 16.10
CA SER A 164 -8.11 22.11 15.93
C SER A 164 -6.71 21.60 16.27
N ILE A 165 -5.75 21.83 15.38
CA ILE A 165 -4.36 21.41 15.54
C ILE A 165 -3.45 22.63 15.37
N GLU A 166 -2.55 22.83 16.34
CA GLU A 166 -1.57 23.90 16.27
C GLU A 166 -0.55 23.67 15.15
N ALA A 167 -0.07 24.74 14.51
CA ALA A 167 0.85 24.66 13.37
C ALA A 167 2.14 23.88 13.69
N GLU A 168 2.71 24.06 14.88
CA GLU A 168 3.89 23.30 15.33
C GLU A 168 3.63 21.79 15.32
N LYS A 169 2.45 21.38 15.79
CA LYS A 169 2.05 19.98 15.79
C LYS A 169 1.81 19.46 14.36
N LEU A 170 1.28 20.28 13.45
CA LEU A 170 1.12 19.91 12.04
C LEU A 170 2.47 19.62 11.36
N PHE A 171 3.49 20.45 11.59
CA PHE A 171 4.85 20.19 11.09
C PHE A 171 5.40 18.86 11.59
N ASN A 172 5.23 18.58 12.89
CA ASN A 172 5.67 17.32 13.49
C ASN A 172 4.92 16.09 12.95
N ILE A 173 3.61 16.18 12.71
CA ILE A 173 2.82 15.06 12.16
C ILE A 173 3.21 14.78 10.70
N THR A 174 3.40 15.85 9.92
CA THR A 174 3.58 15.76 8.47
C THR A 174 5.04 15.55 8.07
N ASP A 175 6.01 15.68 8.98
CA ASP A 175 7.45 15.78 8.70
C ASP A 175 7.81 16.91 7.70
N ILE A 176 6.99 17.95 7.62
CA ILE A 176 7.26 19.13 6.81
C ILE A 176 7.97 20.16 7.68
N SER A 177 8.96 20.87 7.12
CA SER A 177 9.62 22.00 7.77
C SER A 177 9.32 23.35 7.12
N ASP A 178 8.85 23.34 5.87
CA ASP A 178 8.54 24.53 5.09
C ASP A 178 7.06 24.88 5.19
N PHE A 179 6.76 26.13 5.59
CA PHE A 179 5.39 26.59 5.78
C PHE A 179 4.59 26.59 4.46
N HIS A 180 5.20 26.98 3.35
CA HIS A 180 4.51 27.01 2.05
C HIS A 180 4.18 25.61 1.53
N GLN A 181 5.05 24.64 1.78
CA GLN A 181 4.78 23.24 1.50
C GLN A 181 3.62 22.73 2.35
N LEU A 182 3.60 23.02 3.64
CA LEU A 182 2.49 22.62 4.52
C LEU A 182 1.17 23.22 4.04
N ASP A 183 1.15 24.51 3.71
CA ASP A 183 -0.03 25.21 3.22
C ASP A 183 -0.58 24.57 1.92
N ARG A 184 0.31 24.28 0.95
CA ARG A 184 -0.06 23.58 -0.29
C ARG A 184 -0.62 22.17 -0.04
N GLU A 185 -0.07 21.43 0.91
CA GLU A 185 -0.55 20.09 1.26
C GLU A 185 -1.94 20.15 1.90
N LEU A 186 -2.21 21.17 2.73
CA LEU A 186 -3.53 21.43 3.32
C LEU A 186 -4.54 21.92 2.27
N ASP A 187 -4.14 22.80 1.36
CA ASP A 187 -5.00 23.27 0.27
C ASP A 187 -5.42 22.15 -0.67
N HIS A 188 -4.50 21.24 -0.99
CA HIS A 188 -4.85 20.06 -1.77
C HIS A 188 -5.85 19.18 -1.02
N LEU A 189 -5.67 18.93 0.29
CA LEU A 189 -6.62 18.17 1.10
C LEU A 189 -8.02 18.80 1.12
N ARG A 190 -8.12 20.14 1.21
CA ARG A 190 -9.39 20.88 1.08
C ARG A 190 -10.01 20.70 -0.30
N SER A 191 -9.19 20.74 -1.35
CA SER A 191 -9.67 20.61 -2.74
C SER A 191 -10.26 19.23 -3.05
N VAL A 192 -9.85 18.20 -2.31
CA VAL A 192 -10.41 16.83 -2.38
C VAL A 192 -11.40 16.54 -1.25
N GLU A 193 -11.86 17.57 -0.54
CA GLU A 193 -12.88 17.51 0.51
C GLU A 193 -12.56 16.57 1.68
N LEU A 194 -11.27 16.43 2.03
CA LEU A 194 -10.84 15.60 3.16
C LEU A 194 -10.69 16.38 4.47
N ILE A 195 -10.55 17.71 4.42
CA ILE A 195 -10.48 18.62 5.57
C ILE A 195 -11.19 19.95 5.30
#